data_AF-A0A1M5T132-F1
#
_entry.id   AF-A0A1M5T132-F1
#
_cell.length_a   1.000
_cell.length_b   1.000
_cell.length_c   1.000
_cell.angle_alpha   90.00
_cell.angle_beta   90.00
_cell.angle_gamma   90.00
#
_symmetry.space_group_name_H-M   'P 1'
#
loop_
_entity.id
_entity.type
_entity.pdbx_description
1 polymer ?
#
loop_
_entity_poly.entity_id
_entity_poly.type
_entity_poly.pdbx_seq_one_letter_code
_entity_poly.pdbx_strand_id
1 'polypeptide(L)' 'MIEVIKAELNILRCLNMKPNYSDLARRYGVSRQTISKYDKGFERKETRKRKSKLDKYREEIEEKINLAGATITGVYKYFY' A
#
# COMPACT_ATOMS: atom_id res chain seq x y z
N MET A 1 12.42 0.94 6.19
CA MET A 1 13.14 1.57 5.05
C MET A 1 12.78 3.03 4.85
N ILE A 2 11.54 3.39 4.45
CA ILE A 2 11.15 4.79 4.22
C ILE A 2 11.22 5.63 5.51
N GLU A 3 10.85 5.06 6.65
CA GLU A 3 10.96 5.72 7.97
C GLU A 3 12.40 6.05 8.35
N VAL A 4 13.36 5.16 8.04
CA VAL A 4 14.80 5.38 8.28
C VAL A 4 15.30 6.54 7.42
N ILE A 5 14.90 6.59 6.15
CA ILE A 5 15.22 7.71 5.25
C ILE A 5 14.64 9.03 5.78
N LYS A 6 13.39 9.02 6.28
CA LYS A 6 12.77 10.20 6.90
C LYS A 6 13.55 10.67 8.14
N ALA A 7 14.00 9.74 8.98
CA ALA A 7 14.81 10.06 10.16
C ALA A 7 16.14 10.69 9.76
N GLU A 8 16.86 10.13 8.79
CA GLU A 8 18.14 10.70 8.33
C GLU A 8 17.96 12.07 7.65
N LEU A 9 16.91 12.25 6.85
CA LEU A 9 16.57 13.56 6.27
C LEU A 9 16.28 14.61 7.37
N ASN A 10 15.61 14.21 8.45
CA ASN A 10 15.37 15.09 9.60
C ASN A 10 16.69 15.44 10.31
N ILE A 11 17.59 14.47 10.53
CA ILE A 11 18.92 14.74 11.12
C ILE A 11 19.70 15.73 10.26
N LEU A 12 19.76 15.53 8.94
CA LEU A 12 20.43 16.44 8.01
C LEU A 12 19.84 17.85 8.07
N ARG A 13 18.52 17.96 8.19
CA ARG A 13 17.82 19.24 8.34
C ARG A 13 18.16 19.93 9.67
N CYS A 14 18.19 19.20 10.78
CA CYS A 14 18.61 19.72 12.08
C CYS A 14 20.06 20.21 12.07
N LEU A 15 20.92 19.55 11.29
CA LEU A 15 22.31 19.94 11.10
C LEU A 15 22.50 21.06 10.05
N ASN A 16 21.42 21.62 9.49
CA ASN A 16 21.43 22.60 8.39
C ASN A 16 22.22 22.13 7.16
N MET A 17 22.31 20.82 6.94
CA MET A 17 23.00 20.22 5.80
C MET A 17 22.01 19.91 4.68
N LYS A 18 22.43 20.21 3.43
CA LYS A 18 21.63 19.86 2.25
C LYS A 18 21.69 18.35 1.98
N PRO A 19 20.56 17.63 1.91
CA PRO A 19 20.57 16.19 1.67
C PRO A 19 21.01 15.85 0.24
N ASN A 20 21.92 14.89 0.11
CA ASN A 20 22.31 14.31 -1.17
C ASN A 20 21.45 13.09 -1.51
N TYR A 21 20.40 13.30 -2.31
CA TYR A 21 19.46 12.23 -2.66
C TYR A 21 20.09 11.07 -3.46
N SER A 22 21.14 11.33 -4.23
CA SER A 22 21.81 10.27 -5.01
C SER A 22 22.63 9.35 -4.11
N ASP A 23 23.24 9.89 -3.06
CA ASP A 23 23.98 9.09 -2.08
C ASP A 23 23.04 8.25 -1.23
N LEU A 24 21.98 8.86 -0.70
CA LEU A 24 20.91 8.16 0.02
C LEU A 24 20.26 7.07 -0.86
N ALA A 25 20.09 7.32 -2.16
CA ALA A 25 19.55 6.33 -3.09
C ALA A 25 20.43 5.08 -3.21
N ARG A 26 21.76 5.25 -3.28
CA ARG A 26 22.72 4.14 -3.34
C ARG A 26 22.77 3.35 -2.03
N ARG A 27 22.75 4.05 -0.89
CA ARG A 27 22.78 3.41 0.45
C ARG A 27 21.53 2.57 0.71
N TYR A 28 20.36 3.10 0.37
CA TYR A 28 19.07 2.47 0.72
C TYR A 28 18.43 1.68 -0.41
N GLY A 29 18.99 1.68 -1.61
CA GLY A 29 18.42 1.00 -2.78
C GLY A 29 17.08 1.60 -3.24
N VAL A 30 16.83 2.87 -2.97
CA VAL A 30 15.57 3.57 -3.28
C VAL A 30 15.83 4.67 -4.31
N SER A 31 14.94 4.86 -5.28
CA SER A 31 15.09 5.96 -6.26
C SER A 31 15.23 7.33 -5.58
N ARG A 32 16.17 8.15 -6.07
CA ARG A 32 16.36 9.54 -5.62
C ARG A 32 15.07 10.37 -5.70
N GLN A 33 14.18 10.06 -6.64
CA GLN A 33 12.89 10.72 -6.81
C GLN A 33 11.95 10.42 -5.63
N THR A 34 11.94 9.16 -5.17
CA THR A 34 11.18 8.74 -3.99
C THR A 34 11.70 9.43 -2.74
N ILE A 35 13.02 9.53 -2.57
CA ILE A 35 13.63 10.24 -1.43
C ILE A 35 13.24 11.72 -1.46
N SER A 36 13.39 12.40 -2.60
CA SER A 36 12.97 13.79 -2.75
C SER A 36 11.48 14.00 -2.50
N LYS A 37 10.63 13.06 -2.93
CA LYS A 37 9.19 13.08 -2.66
C LYS A 37 8.90 13.08 -1.16
N TYR A 38 9.57 12.22 -0.40
CA TYR A 38 9.42 12.15 1.06
C TYR A 38 10.02 13.36 1.79
N ASP A 39 11.14 13.91 1.32
CA ASP A 39 11.71 15.13 1.91
C ASP A 39 10.79 16.34 1.76
N LYS A 40 10.07 16.43 0.63
CA LYS A 40 9.06 17.47 0.36
C LYS A 40 7.74 17.31 1.15
N GLY A 41 7.70 16.41 2.14
CA GLY A 41 6.53 16.24 3.01
C GLY A 41 5.47 15.29 2.49
N PHE A 42 5.79 14.42 1.53
CA PHE A 42 4.84 13.38 1.13
C PHE A 42 4.63 12.36 2.25
N GLU A 43 3.37 12.06 2.52
CA GLU A 43 2.96 10.96 3.38
C GLU A 43 2.17 9.92 2.59
N ARG A 44 2.53 8.65 2.79
CA ARG A 44 1.80 7.56 2.17
C ARG A 44 0.44 7.48 2.84
N LYS A 45 -0.63 7.66 2.05
CA LYS A 45 -1.98 7.44 2.53
C LYS A 45 -2.13 5.98 2.98
N GLU A 46 -2.60 5.78 4.20
CA GLU A 46 -3.02 4.46 4.64
C GLU A 46 -4.24 4.02 3.84
N THR A 47 -4.16 2.83 3.26
CA THR A 47 -5.35 2.19 2.69
C THR A 47 -6.18 1.67 3.86
N ARG A 48 -7.39 2.20 4.04
CA ARG A 48 -8.33 1.65 5.03
C ARG A 48 -8.55 0.18 4.73
N LYS A 49 -8.40 -0.69 5.75
CA LYS A 49 -8.78 -2.11 5.65
C LYS A 49 -10.31 -2.20 5.53
N ARG A 50 -10.83 -2.14 4.31
CA ARG A 50 -12.27 -2.27 4.04
C ARG A 50 -12.59 -3.73 3.79
N LYS A 51 -13.49 -4.30 4.59
CA LYS A 51 -14.08 -5.63 4.32
C LYS A 51 -14.90 -5.58 3.03
N SER A 52 -14.91 -6.67 2.28
CA SER A 52 -15.77 -6.79 1.10
C SER A 52 -17.23 -6.75 1.53
N LYS A 53 -18.09 -6.22 0.67
CA LYS A 53 -19.55 -6.31 0.87
C LYS A 53 -20.02 -7.78 0.88
N LEU A 54 -19.27 -8.67 0.23
CA LEU A 54 -19.57 -10.09 0.10
C LEU A 54 -18.98 -10.94 1.22
N ASP A 55 -18.11 -10.39 2.08
CA ASP A 55 -17.47 -11.18 3.16
C ASP A 55 -18.52 -11.77 4.12
N LYS A 56 -19.68 -11.13 4.27
CA LYS A 56 -20.81 -11.62 5.08
C LYS A 56 -21.50 -12.86 4.48
N TYR A 57 -21.33 -13.13 3.20
CA TYR A 57 -22.00 -14.20 2.47
C TYR A 57 -21.06 -15.37 2.16
N ARG A 58 -19.92 -15.47 2.84
CA ARG A 58 -18.90 -16.47 2.51
C ARG A 58 -19.45 -17.90 2.49
N GLU A 59 -20.19 -18.28 3.52
CA GLU A 59 -20.81 -19.60 3.64
C GLU A 59 -21.83 -19.84 2.52
N GLU A 60 -22.73 -18.88 2.28
CA GLU A 60 -23.73 -18.98 1.20
C GLU A 60 -23.10 -19.02 -0.21
N ILE A 61 -21.96 -18.35 -0.42
CA ILE A 61 -21.21 -18.41 -1.68
C ILE A 61 -20.60 -19.80 -1.86
N GLU A 62 -20.01 -20.37 -0.81
CA GLU A 62 -19.43 -21.72 -0.84
C GLU A 62 -20.50 -22.78 -1.13
N GLU A 63 -21.69 -22.68 -0.51
CA GLU A 63 -22.82 -23.55 -0.80
C GLU A 63 -23.29 -23.44 -2.26
N LYS A 64 -23.48 -22.21 -2.76
CA LYS A 64 -24.02 -21.97 -4.11
C LYS A 64 -23.05 -22.36 -5.22
N ILE A 65 -21.75 -22.24 -5.01
CA ILE A 65 -20.72 -22.67 -5.97
C ILE A 65 -20.71 -24.21 -6.12
N ASN A 66 -21.04 -24.94 -5.04
CA ASN A 66 -21.06 -26.40 -5.06
C ASN A 66 -22.32 -26.99 -5.74
N LEU A 67 -23.30 -26.17 -6.10
CA LEU A 67 -24.49 -26.63 -6.84
C LEU A 67 -24.13 -27.02 -8.28
N ALA A 68 -24.67 -28.14 -8.75
CA ALA A 68 -24.48 -28.61 -10.12
C ALA A 68 -25.01 -27.57 -11.12
N GLY A 69 -24.14 -27.09 -12.01
CA GLY A 69 -24.46 -26.07 -13.02
C GLY A 69 -24.30 -24.62 -12.55
N ALA A 70 -23.88 -24.38 -11.31
CA ALA A 70 -23.56 -23.04 -10.85
C ALA A 70 -22.28 -22.51 -11.53
N THR A 71 -22.35 -21.25 -12.00
CA THR A 71 -21.18 -20.53 -12.50
C THR A 71 -20.78 -19.46 -11.51
N ILE A 72 -19.48 -19.16 -11.40
CA ILE A 72 -18.96 -18.08 -10.54
C ILE A 72 -19.69 -16.76 -10.81
N THR A 73 -19.90 -16.45 -12.11
CA THR A 73 -20.64 -15.25 -12.54
C THR A 73 -22.10 -15.28 -12.11
N GLY A 74 -22.76 -16.44 -12.18
CA GLY A 74 -24.14 -16.61 -11.73
C GLY A 74 -24.29 -16.40 -10.22
N VAL A 75 -23.39 -16.99 -9.42
CA VAL A 75 -23.36 -16.81 -7.97
C VAL A 75 -23.05 -15.36 -7.61
N TYR A 76 -22.11 -14.70 -8.30
CA TYR A 76 -21.82 -13.28 -8.08
C TYR A 76 -23.03 -12.38 -8.37
N LYS A 77 -23.71 -12.60 -9.51
CA LYS A 77 -24.93 -11.87 -9.90
C LYS A 77 -26.11 -12.11 -8.97
N TYR A 78 -26.12 -13.21 -8.23
CA TYR A 78 -27.15 -13.46 -7.22
C TYR A 78 -27.04 -12.49 -6.02
N PHE A 79 -25.82 -12.07 -5.67
CA PHE A 79 -25.55 -11.16 -4.55
C PHE A 79 -25.46 -9.68 -4.94
N TYR A 80 -25.66 -9.35 -6.21
CA TYR A 80 -25.46 -8.02 -6.78
C TYR A 80 -26.68 -7.54 -7.56
#